data_AF-X6PB46-F1
#
_entry.id   AF-X6PB46-F1
#
_cell.length_a   1.000
_cell.length_b   1.000
_cell.length_c   1.000
_cell.angle_alpha   90.00
_cell.angle_beta   90.00
_cell.angle_gamma   90.00
#
_symmetry.space_group_name_H-M   'P 1'
#
loop_
_entity.id
_entity.type
_entity.pdbx_description
1 polymer ?
#
loop_
_entity_poly.entity_id
_entity_poly.type
_entity_poly.pdbx_seq_one_letter_code
_entity_poly.pdbx_strand_id
1 'polypeptide(L)'
;MKELVTAVRENVNVSTHKQFLKSYANSFVGTECVSWMVEAGLVQNRSEGVELGNRLLEVRLVLHVKGNDVFKDDKDLYYLIDPVAGTDLAPVRIAIYQHTYIHTYIYIYIYIYIYIYMCIYMFVYIIRKQKKIQVDVERARAFIEMRQELPKNDSDMRQLLKDMSNKGLEAPEVSRALCLIKQINNNRNTSRANAATMSA
;
A
#
# COMPACT_ATOMS: atom_id res chain seq x y z
N MET A 1 -33.64 -26.84 -23.78
CA MET A 1 -33.03 -25.65 -23.13
C MET A 1 -33.34 -24.35 -23.88
N LYS A 2 -33.25 -24.29 -25.22
CA LYS A 2 -33.72 -23.15 -26.03
C LYS A 2 -35.21 -22.81 -25.79
N GLU A 3 -36.05 -23.84 -25.70
CA GLU A 3 -37.50 -23.72 -25.44
C GLU A 3 -37.81 -22.97 -24.15
N LEU A 4 -37.00 -23.14 -23.11
CA LEU A 4 -37.21 -22.48 -21.81
C LEU A 4 -36.89 -20.98 -21.89
N VAL A 5 -35.85 -20.59 -22.62
CA VAL A 5 -35.49 -19.18 -22.83
C VAL A 5 -36.58 -18.47 -23.64
N THR A 6 -37.09 -19.12 -24.68
CA THR A 6 -38.23 -18.60 -25.47
C THR A 6 -39.47 -18.48 -24.60
N ALA A 7 -39.81 -19.51 -23.81
CA ALA A 7 -40.95 -19.48 -22.90
C ALA A 7 -40.85 -18.34 -21.88
N VAL A 8 -39.68 -18.13 -21.26
CA VAL A 8 -39.44 -17.01 -20.34
C VAL A 8 -39.61 -15.67 -21.08
N ARG A 9 -39.06 -15.53 -22.28
CA ARG A 9 -39.17 -14.28 -23.06
C ARG A 9 -40.61 -13.93 -23.44
N GLU A 10 -41.44 -14.91 -23.72
CA GLU A 10 -42.82 -14.71 -24.15
C GLU A 10 -43.79 -14.51 -22.98
N ASN A 11 -43.50 -15.07 -21.81
CA ASN A 11 -44.45 -15.10 -20.68
C ASN A 11 -44.00 -14.29 -19.46
N VAL A 12 -42.72 -13.95 -19.35
CA VAL A 12 -42.21 -13.03 -18.32
C VAL A 12 -42.04 -11.65 -18.96
N ASN A 13 -42.24 -10.58 -18.18
CA ASN A 13 -42.01 -9.21 -18.61
C ASN A 13 -40.51 -8.95 -18.89
N VAL A 14 -40.01 -9.41 -20.04
CA VAL A 14 -38.64 -9.19 -20.48
C VAL A 14 -38.60 -7.94 -21.36
N SER A 15 -38.10 -6.85 -20.80
CA SER A 15 -38.07 -5.55 -21.48
C SER A 15 -36.86 -4.72 -21.05
N THR A 16 -36.91 -3.40 -21.26
CA THR A 16 -35.88 -2.49 -20.75
C THR A 16 -36.34 -1.91 -19.42
N HIS A 17 -35.78 -2.41 -18.32
CA HIS A 17 -36.04 -1.89 -16.99
C HIS A 17 -35.07 -0.76 -16.65
N LYS A 18 -35.55 0.27 -15.94
CA LYS A 18 -34.69 1.33 -15.38
C LYS A 18 -34.55 1.13 -13.88
N GLN A 19 -33.32 1.07 -13.40
CA GLN A 19 -33.03 1.03 -11.96
C GLN A 19 -31.93 2.04 -11.66
N PHE A 20 -32.20 2.94 -10.71
CA PHE A 20 -31.40 4.13 -10.45
C PHE A 20 -31.22 5.01 -11.70
N LEU A 21 -29.98 5.15 -12.20
CA LEU A 21 -29.60 5.98 -13.34
C LEU A 21 -29.15 5.13 -14.55
N LYS A 22 -29.44 3.82 -14.54
CA LYS A 22 -29.06 2.89 -15.61
C LYS A 22 -30.29 2.18 -16.17
N SER A 23 -30.24 1.94 -17.48
CA SER A 23 -31.23 1.16 -18.22
C SER A 23 -30.67 -0.22 -18.53
N TYR A 24 -31.49 -1.24 -18.33
CA TYR A 24 -31.13 -2.66 -18.43
C TYR A 24 -32.01 -3.31 -19.50
N ALA A 25 -31.53 -3.38 -20.74
CA ALA A 25 -32.24 -4.05 -21.83
C ALA A 25 -32.25 -5.56 -21.62
N ASN A 26 -33.26 -6.24 -22.18
CA ASN A 26 -33.45 -7.69 -22.07
C ASN A 26 -33.41 -8.19 -20.61
N SER A 27 -34.02 -7.43 -19.70
CA SER A 27 -34.04 -7.76 -18.28
C SER A 27 -35.44 -8.06 -17.78
N PHE A 28 -35.53 -8.77 -16.66
CA PHE A 28 -36.76 -9.10 -15.96
C PHE A 28 -36.53 -9.12 -14.44
N VAL A 29 -37.62 -9.11 -13.67
CA VAL A 29 -37.59 -9.14 -12.20
C VAL A 29 -37.62 -10.57 -11.67
N GLY A 30 -36.76 -10.89 -10.68
CA GLY A 30 -36.67 -12.24 -10.09
C GLY A 30 -38.01 -12.79 -9.60
N THR A 31 -38.74 -12.02 -8.81
CA THR A 31 -40.06 -12.41 -8.27
C THR A 31 -41.10 -12.67 -9.34
N GLU A 32 -41.12 -11.89 -10.43
CA GLU A 32 -42.05 -12.09 -11.54
C GLU A 32 -41.77 -13.40 -12.27
N CYS A 33 -40.49 -13.71 -12.48
CA CYS A 33 -40.06 -14.96 -13.10
C CYS A 33 -40.45 -16.18 -12.24
N VAL A 34 -40.26 -16.12 -10.92
CA VAL A 34 -40.67 -17.20 -10.01
C VAL A 34 -42.19 -17.37 -9.97
N SER A 35 -42.95 -16.27 -9.95
CA SER A 35 -44.42 -16.34 -10.04
C SER A 35 -44.85 -17.05 -11.32
N TRP A 36 -44.28 -16.67 -12.46
CA TRP A 36 -44.56 -17.33 -13.74
C TRP A 36 -44.18 -18.82 -13.74
N MET A 37 -43.03 -19.21 -13.17
CA MET A 37 -42.61 -20.62 -13.11
C MET A 37 -43.62 -21.48 -12.33
N VAL A 38 -44.20 -20.94 -11.25
CA VAL A 38 -45.24 -21.60 -10.46
C VAL A 38 -46.55 -21.68 -11.26
N GLU A 39 -46.97 -20.59 -11.87
CA GLU A 39 -48.20 -20.52 -12.68
C GLU A 39 -48.16 -21.44 -13.91
N ALA A 40 -46.99 -21.57 -14.54
CA ALA A 40 -46.75 -22.47 -15.66
C ALA A 40 -46.63 -23.95 -15.24
N GLY A 41 -46.61 -24.25 -13.93
CA GLY A 41 -46.45 -25.60 -13.40
C GLY A 41 -45.05 -26.19 -13.60
N LEU A 42 -44.03 -25.35 -13.83
CA LEU A 42 -42.63 -25.78 -13.95
C LEU A 42 -42.03 -26.18 -12.60
N VAL A 43 -42.56 -25.62 -11.52
CA VAL A 43 -42.14 -25.84 -10.13
C VAL A 43 -43.37 -25.90 -9.22
N GLN A 44 -43.30 -26.62 -8.11
CA GLN A 44 -44.44 -26.79 -7.20
C GLN A 44 -44.57 -25.63 -6.19
N ASN A 45 -43.45 -24.98 -5.88
CA ASN A 45 -43.37 -23.93 -4.88
C ASN A 45 -42.30 -22.91 -5.26
N ARG A 46 -42.32 -21.74 -4.60
CA ARG A 46 -41.38 -20.64 -4.90
C ARG A 46 -39.91 -21.01 -4.57
N SER A 47 -39.68 -21.92 -3.61
CA SER A 47 -38.34 -22.39 -3.27
C SER A 47 -37.70 -23.19 -4.41
N GLU A 48 -38.46 -24.10 -5.03
CA GLU A 48 -38.05 -24.81 -6.25
C GLU A 48 -37.85 -23.85 -7.42
N GLY A 49 -38.64 -22.78 -7.51
CA GLY A 49 -38.44 -21.70 -8.49
C GLY A 49 -37.07 -21.02 -8.33
N VAL A 50 -36.65 -20.76 -7.09
CA VAL A 50 -35.31 -20.24 -6.80
C VAL A 50 -34.22 -21.24 -7.16
N GLU A 51 -34.42 -22.52 -6.86
CA GLU A 51 -33.47 -23.58 -7.24
C GLU A 51 -33.33 -23.71 -8.77
N LEU A 52 -34.44 -23.66 -9.50
CA LEU A 52 -34.44 -23.63 -10.96
C LEU A 52 -33.74 -22.37 -11.48
N GLY A 53 -33.99 -21.20 -10.88
CA GLY A 53 -33.30 -19.95 -11.20
C GLY A 53 -31.78 -20.04 -10.99
N ASN A 54 -31.32 -20.70 -9.93
CA ASN A 54 -29.89 -20.96 -9.70
C ASN A 54 -29.30 -21.86 -10.80
N ARG A 55 -30.00 -22.93 -11.20
CA ARG A 55 -29.56 -23.75 -12.34
C ARG A 55 -29.45 -22.92 -13.62
N LEU A 56 -30.37 -21.97 -13.86
CA LEU A 56 -30.33 -21.07 -15.02
C LEU A 56 -29.16 -20.07 -14.97
N LEU A 57 -28.78 -19.59 -13.78
CA LEU A 57 -27.57 -18.80 -13.57
C LEU A 57 -26.30 -19.60 -13.88
N GLU A 58 -26.23 -20.85 -13.40
CA GLU A 58 -25.08 -21.74 -13.60
C GLU A 58 -24.82 -22.00 -15.10
N VAL A 59 -25.88 -22.30 -15.86
CA VAL A 59 -25.77 -22.51 -17.32
C VAL A 59 -25.72 -21.21 -18.13
N ARG A 60 -25.67 -20.04 -17.47
CA ARG A 60 -25.59 -18.71 -18.08
C ARG A 60 -26.72 -18.43 -19.09
N LEU A 61 -27.95 -18.84 -18.76
CA LEU A 61 -29.14 -18.38 -19.49
C LEU A 61 -29.78 -17.17 -18.83
N VAL A 62 -29.53 -17.01 -17.53
CA VAL A 62 -29.89 -15.85 -16.74
C VAL A 62 -28.62 -15.27 -16.12
N LEU A 63 -28.56 -13.96 -15.93
CA LEU A 63 -27.46 -13.29 -15.25
C LEU A 63 -27.96 -12.19 -14.32
N HIS A 64 -27.51 -12.19 -13.09
CA HIS A 64 -27.84 -11.11 -12.16
C HIS A 64 -27.20 -9.79 -12.60
N VAL A 65 -27.99 -8.71 -12.66
CA VAL A 65 -27.52 -7.40 -13.16
C VAL A 65 -26.34 -6.83 -12.35
N LYS A 66 -26.34 -7.02 -11.02
CA LYS A 66 -25.23 -6.61 -10.13
C LYS A 66 -24.08 -7.63 -10.02
N GLY A 67 -24.15 -8.75 -10.74
CA GLY A 67 -23.12 -9.80 -10.71
C GLY A 67 -23.15 -10.73 -9.48
N ASN A 68 -24.32 -10.95 -8.88
CA ASN A 68 -24.46 -11.96 -7.83
C ASN A 68 -24.60 -13.36 -8.45
N ASP A 69 -24.03 -14.37 -7.80
CA ASP A 69 -24.06 -15.75 -8.28
C ASP A 69 -25.26 -16.55 -7.74
N VAL A 70 -26.06 -15.94 -6.86
CA VAL A 70 -27.26 -16.58 -6.28
C VAL A 70 -28.53 -15.90 -6.79
N PHE A 71 -29.43 -16.70 -7.34
CA PHE A 71 -30.76 -16.27 -7.76
C PHE A 71 -31.66 -16.06 -6.55
N LYS A 72 -32.48 -15.01 -6.59
CA LYS A 72 -33.39 -14.65 -5.52
C LYS A 72 -34.77 -14.33 -6.07
N ASP A 73 -35.76 -14.78 -5.31
CA ASP A 73 -37.14 -14.35 -5.46
C ASP A 73 -37.35 -12.98 -4.81
N ASP A 74 -36.83 -11.95 -5.47
CA ASP A 74 -36.96 -10.56 -5.04
C ASP A 74 -37.11 -9.60 -6.23
N LYS A 75 -37.07 -8.30 -5.93
CA LYS A 75 -37.16 -7.24 -6.92
C LYS A 75 -35.83 -6.97 -7.65
N ASP A 76 -34.81 -7.82 -7.51
CA ASP A 76 -33.58 -7.66 -8.28
C ASP A 76 -33.83 -7.98 -9.76
N LEU A 77 -33.07 -7.28 -10.62
CA LEU A 77 -33.13 -7.45 -12.05
C LEU A 77 -32.11 -8.50 -12.52
N TYR A 78 -32.55 -9.27 -13.51
CA TYR A 78 -31.76 -10.30 -14.17
C TYR A 78 -31.81 -10.09 -15.69
N TYR A 79 -30.70 -10.30 -16.36
CA TYR A 79 -30.62 -10.37 -17.82
C TYR A 79 -31.03 -11.75 -18.31
N LEU A 80 -31.85 -11.80 -19.35
CA LEU A 80 -32.11 -13.02 -20.11
C LEU A 80 -31.11 -13.12 -21.27
N ILE A 81 -30.36 -14.22 -21.33
CA ILE A 81 -29.35 -14.46 -22.35
C ILE A 81 -29.91 -15.43 -23.39
N ASP A 82 -29.84 -15.05 -24.66
CA ASP A 82 -30.14 -15.94 -25.77
C ASP A 82 -28.86 -16.71 -26.16
N PRO A 83 -28.84 -18.06 -26.09
CA PRO A 83 -27.67 -18.85 -26.45
C PRO A 83 -27.50 -19.03 -27.98
N VAL A 84 -28.48 -18.67 -28.80
CA VAL A 84 -28.49 -18.89 -30.26
C VAL A 84 -28.19 -17.61 -31.01
N ALA A 85 -28.80 -16.51 -30.59
CA ALA A 85 -28.38 -15.22 -31.05
C ALA A 85 -27.07 -14.93 -30.30
N GLY A 86 -25.94 -14.79 -30.99
CA GLY A 86 -24.67 -14.31 -30.40
C GLY A 86 -24.75 -12.88 -29.85
N THR A 87 -25.92 -12.47 -29.40
CA THR A 87 -26.36 -11.16 -28.96
C THR A 87 -26.09 -11.00 -27.47
N ASP A 88 -25.22 -10.03 -27.20
CA ASP A 88 -25.16 -9.26 -25.96
C ASP A 88 -24.77 -10.00 -24.68
N LEU A 89 -23.62 -10.67 -24.72
CA LEU A 89 -22.70 -10.61 -23.58
C LEU A 89 -22.17 -9.18 -23.33
N ALA A 90 -22.47 -8.19 -24.17
CA ALA A 90 -21.97 -6.82 -24.03
C ALA A 90 -22.22 -6.23 -22.63
N PRO A 91 -23.41 -6.33 -22.00
CA PRO A 91 -23.63 -5.77 -20.66
C PRO A 91 -22.81 -6.49 -19.59
N VAL A 92 -22.69 -7.82 -19.71
CA VAL A 92 -21.91 -8.70 -18.83
C VAL A 92 -20.43 -8.38 -18.95
N ARG A 93 -19.94 -8.27 -20.19
CA ARG A 93 -18.57 -7.86 -20.51
C ARG A 93 -18.33 -6.45 -19.99
N ILE A 94 -19.21 -5.49 -20.26
CA ILE A 94 -19.07 -4.10 -19.78
C ILE A 94 -18.98 -4.06 -18.26
N ALA A 95 -19.84 -4.78 -17.53
CA ALA A 95 -19.79 -4.81 -16.07
C ALA A 95 -18.51 -5.47 -15.54
N ILE A 96 -18.10 -6.61 -16.10
CA ILE A 96 -16.87 -7.31 -15.73
C ILE A 96 -15.63 -6.46 -16.08
N TYR A 97 -15.59 -5.85 -17.26
CA TYR A 97 -14.51 -4.95 -17.67
C TYR A 97 -14.45 -3.70 -16.79
N GLN A 98 -15.60 -3.09 -16.46
CA GLN A 98 -15.64 -1.93 -15.57
C GLN A 98 -15.16 -2.29 -14.16
N HIS A 99 -15.68 -3.38 -13.58
CA HIS A 99 -15.27 -3.83 -12.24
C HIS A 99 -13.80 -4.23 -12.21
N THR A 100 -13.34 -5.02 -13.20
CA THR A 100 -11.94 -5.46 -13.31
C THR A 100 -11.01 -4.27 -13.51
N TYR A 101 -11.39 -3.29 -14.34
CA TYR A 101 -10.60 -2.09 -14.58
C TYR A 101 -10.48 -1.24 -13.32
N ILE A 102 -11.59 -0.98 -12.62
CA ILE A 102 -11.59 -0.21 -11.38
C ILE A 102 -10.75 -0.91 -10.31
N HIS A 103 -10.93 -2.21 -10.10
CA HIS A 103 -10.16 -2.98 -9.11
C HIS A 103 -8.66 -2.98 -9.44
N THR A 104 -8.31 -3.24 -10.71
CA THR A 104 -6.93 -3.24 -11.19
C THR A 104 -6.29 -1.85 -11.03
N TYR A 105 -7.02 -0.79 -11.36
CA TYR A 105 -6.55 0.59 -11.22
C TYR A 105 -6.28 0.96 -9.75
N ILE A 106 -7.23 0.66 -8.85
CA ILE A 106 -7.07 0.91 -7.41
C ILE A 106 -5.89 0.12 -6.86
N TYR A 107 -5.78 -1.17 -7.20
CA TYR A 107 -4.68 -2.03 -6.75
C TYR A 107 -3.32 -1.49 -7.20
N ILE A 108 -3.18 -1.15 -8.48
CA ILE A 108 -1.94 -0.57 -9.02
C ILE A 108 -1.60 0.75 -8.31
N TYR A 109 -2.59 1.62 -8.10
CA TYR A 109 -2.38 2.91 -7.44
C TYR A 109 -1.88 2.73 -6.00
N ILE A 110 -2.52 1.86 -5.22
CA ILE A 110 -2.11 1.55 -3.84
C ILE A 110 -0.71 0.95 -3.82
N TYR A 111 -0.42 0.00 -4.71
CA TYR A 111 0.89 -0.64 -4.80
C TYR A 111 2.01 0.37 -5.10
N ILE A 112 1.80 1.25 -6.09
CA ILE A 112 2.76 2.31 -6.45
C ILE A 112 2.97 3.26 -5.27
N TYR A 113 1.90 3.67 -4.58
CA TYR A 113 1.99 4.57 -3.42
C TYR A 113 2.82 3.96 -2.29
N ILE A 114 2.55 2.70 -1.92
CA ILE A 114 3.31 1.97 -0.88
C ILE A 114 4.78 1.84 -1.29
N TYR A 115 5.06 1.49 -2.55
CA TYR A 115 6.42 1.35 -3.04
C TYR A 115 7.19 2.67 -2.95
N ILE A 116 6.60 3.78 -3.41
CA ILE A 116 7.20 5.12 -3.31
C ILE A 116 7.47 5.49 -1.84
N TYR A 117 6.51 5.25 -0.94
CA TYR A 117 6.67 5.51 0.49
C TYR A 117 7.84 4.72 1.10
N MET A 118 7.94 3.42 0.79
CA MET A 118 9.04 2.57 1.26
C MET A 118 10.39 3.03 0.71
N CYS A 119 10.46 3.45 -0.56
CA CYS A 119 11.66 4.01 -1.16
C CYS A 119 12.09 5.30 -0.45
N ILE A 120 11.17 6.23 -0.19
CA ILE A 120 11.45 7.46 0.56
C ILE A 120 11.94 7.14 1.97
N TYR A 121 11.25 6.22 2.67
CA TYR A 121 11.64 5.81 4.02
C TYR A 121 13.06 5.22 4.04
N MET A 122 13.37 4.31 3.12
CA MET A 122 14.69 3.71 2.99
C MET A 122 15.76 4.76 2.64
N PHE A 123 15.47 5.68 1.71
CA PHE A 123 16.38 6.76 1.34
C PHE A 123 16.70 7.68 2.53
N VAL A 124 15.67 8.11 3.26
CA VAL A 124 15.83 8.93 4.48
C VAL A 124 16.60 8.15 5.55
N TYR A 125 16.33 6.85 5.72
CA TYR A 125 17.07 6.00 6.63
C TYR A 125 18.56 5.91 6.28
N ILE A 126 18.89 5.72 5.00
CA ILE A 126 20.28 5.69 4.52
C ILE A 126 20.95 7.05 4.76
N ILE A 127 20.31 8.17 4.41
CA ILE A 127 20.88 9.51 4.67
C ILE A 127 21.13 9.73 6.16
N ARG A 128 20.17 9.40 7.03
CA ARG A 128 20.33 9.53 8.49
C ARG A 128 21.49 8.68 9.00
N LYS A 129 21.62 7.45 8.49
CA LYS A 129 22.71 6.55 8.85
C LYS A 129 24.07 7.07 8.36
N GLN A 130 24.16 7.55 7.12
CA GLN A 130 25.37 8.14 6.55
C GLN A 130 25.79 9.39 7.32
N LYS A 131 24.86 10.29 7.65
CA LYS A 131 25.14 11.49 8.45
C LYS A 131 25.69 11.12 9.84
N LYS A 132 25.13 10.10 10.49
CA LYS A 132 25.63 9.60 11.78
C LYS A 132 27.05 9.04 11.65
N ILE A 133 27.30 8.21 10.64
CA ILE A 133 28.62 7.62 10.37
C ILE A 133 29.66 8.71 10.07
N GLN A 134 29.30 9.73 9.26
CA GLN A 134 30.21 10.83 8.95
C GLN A 134 30.60 11.61 10.22
N VAL A 135 29.63 11.91 11.07
CA VAL A 135 29.87 12.59 12.37
C VAL A 135 30.79 11.74 13.25
N ASP A 136 30.56 10.42 13.35
CA ASP A 136 31.41 9.53 14.15
C ASP A 136 32.85 9.46 13.61
N VAL A 137 33.04 9.48 12.28
CA VAL A 137 34.37 9.50 11.64
C VAL A 137 35.09 10.84 11.86
N GLU A 138 34.39 11.97 11.69
CA GLU A 138 34.97 13.31 11.94
C GLU A 138 35.34 13.48 13.42
N ARG A 139 34.52 12.96 14.34
CA ARG A 139 34.83 12.87 15.77
C ARG A 139 36.12 12.09 16.01
N ALA A 140 36.24 10.87 15.46
CA ALA A 140 37.45 10.05 15.62
C ALA A 140 38.71 10.73 15.08
N ARG A 141 38.61 11.41 13.92
CA ARG A 141 39.72 12.17 13.33
C ARG A 141 40.16 13.33 14.23
N ALA A 142 39.22 14.10 14.80
CA ALA A 142 39.54 15.21 15.70
C ALA A 142 40.34 14.74 16.94
N PHE A 143 39.98 13.59 17.52
CA PHE A 143 40.73 13.01 18.63
C PHE A 143 42.14 12.55 18.25
N ILE A 144 42.34 12.04 17.03
CA ILE A 144 43.66 11.64 16.53
C ILE A 144 44.55 12.86 16.27
N GLU A 145 44.04 13.88 15.59
CA GLU A 145 44.75 15.15 15.31
C GLU A 145 45.24 15.80 16.61
N MET A 146 44.37 15.88 17.61
CA MET A 146 44.68 16.44 18.92
C MET A 146 45.79 15.69 19.68
N ARG A 147 45.95 14.38 19.45
CA ARG A 147 47.06 13.61 20.02
C ARG A 147 48.38 13.92 19.33
N GLN A 148 48.34 14.27 18.04
CA GLN A 148 49.52 14.55 17.23
C GLN A 148 50.02 15.99 17.43
N GLU A 149 49.12 16.97 17.44
CA GLU A 149 49.43 18.39 17.59
C GLU A 149 48.82 18.96 18.87
N LEU A 150 49.56 18.88 19.98
CA LEU A 150 49.11 19.50 21.24
C LEU A 150 49.17 21.03 21.15
N PRO A 151 48.12 21.74 21.60
CA PRO A 151 48.10 23.20 21.62
C PRO A 151 49.22 23.72 22.52
N LYS A 152 50.01 24.66 22.00
CA LYS A 152 51.19 25.21 22.70
C LYS A 152 50.81 26.44 23.50
N ASN A 153 49.88 27.25 22.97
CA ASN A 153 49.45 28.53 23.55
C ASN A 153 47.92 28.60 23.73
N ASP A 154 47.45 29.54 24.57
CA ASP A 154 46.02 29.79 24.81
C ASP A 154 45.23 30.16 23.55
N SER A 155 45.87 30.78 22.56
CA SER A 155 45.29 31.04 21.23
C SER A 155 44.94 29.75 20.50
N ASP A 156 45.86 28.79 20.51
CA ASP A 156 45.73 27.49 19.84
C ASP A 156 44.63 26.68 20.53
N MET A 157 44.55 26.82 21.86
CA MET A 157 43.51 26.20 22.67
C MET A 157 42.11 26.72 22.30
N ARG A 158 41.95 28.04 22.13
CA ARG A 158 40.69 28.67 21.70
C ARG A 158 40.32 28.27 20.27
N GLN A 159 41.30 28.21 19.38
CA GLN A 159 41.10 27.80 18.00
C GLN A 159 40.64 26.33 17.93
N LEU A 160 41.29 25.44 18.69
CA LEU A 160 40.92 24.03 18.80
C LEU A 160 39.48 23.86 19.31
N LEU A 161 39.08 24.59 20.35
CA LEU A 161 37.72 24.55 20.89
C LEU A 161 36.68 25.00 19.86
N LYS A 162 37.00 26.03 19.07
CA LYS A 162 36.14 26.50 17.98
C LYS A 162 36.00 25.46 16.88
N ASP A 163 37.10 24.81 16.49
CA ASP A 163 37.09 23.77 15.47
C ASP A 163 36.37 22.49 15.94
N MET A 164 36.47 22.14 17.22
CA MET A 164 35.71 21.05 17.84
C MET A 164 34.20 21.33 17.87
N SER A 165 33.81 22.56 18.18
CA SER A 165 32.41 22.99 18.10
C SER A 165 31.88 22.93 16.67
N ASN A 166 32.70 23.32 15.68
CA ASN A 166 32.32 23.28 14.26
C ASN A 166 32.21 21.85 13.72
N LYS A 167 33.02 20.90 14.23
CA LYS A 167 32.97 19.46 13.88
C LYS A 167 31.85 18.68 14.60
N GLY A 168 30.99 19.35 15.39
CA GLY A 168 29.82 18.73 16.00
C GLY A 168 30.11 17.78 17.17
N LEU A 169 31.21 18.02 17.89
CA LEU A 169 31.48 17.36 19.18
C LEU A 169 30.58 17.95 20.27
N GLU A 170 30.05 17.09 21.14
CA GLU A 170 29.22 17.50 22.27
C GLU A 170 30.04 17.93 23.49
N ALA A 171 29.45 18.75 24.37
CA ALA A 171 30.12 19.30 25.56
C ALA A 171 30.84 18.26 26.47
N PRO A 172 30.35 17.02 26.65
CA PRO A 172 31.06 15.99 27.43
C PRO A 172 32.37 15.54 26.75
N GLU A 173 32.38 15.50 25.42
CA GLU A 173 33.50 15.05 24.59
C GLU A 173 34.61 16.11 24.59
N VAL A 174 34.21 17.37 24.47
CA VAL A 174 35.08 18.54 24.66
C VAL A 174 35.72 18.50 26.05
N SER A 175 34.95 18.20 27.09
CA SER A 175 35.45 18.11 28.46
C SER A 175 36.49 17.00 28.65
N ARG A 176 36.28 15.83 28.02
CA ARG A 176 37.25 14.72 28.04
C ARG A 176 38.54 15.08 27.30
N ALA A 177 38.42 15.74 26.15
CA ALA A 177 39.57 16.23 25.40
C ALA A 177 40.43 17.18 26.25
N LEU A 178 39.82 18.16 26.90
CA LEU A 178 40.50 19.08 27.82
C LEU A 178 41.22 18.37 28.96
N CYS A 179 40.58 17.35 29.55
CA CYS A 179 41.17 16.56 30.62
C CYS A 179 42.44 15.82 30.16
N LEU A 180 42.41 15.21 28.97
CA LEU A 180 43.56 14.52 28.39
C LEU A 180 44.74 15.48 28.12
N ILE A 181 44.47 16.68 27.60
CA ILE A 181 45.52 17.71 27.39
C ILE A 181 46.18 18.07 28.73
N LYS A 182 45.38 18.28 29.77
CA LYS A 182 45.87 18.61 31.11
C LYS A 182 46.77 17.50 31.67
N GLN A 183 46.37 16.24 31.50
CA GLN A 183 47.17 15.09 31.94
C GLN A 183 48.50 14.98 31.19
N ILE A 184 48.49 15.13 29.85
CA ILE A 184 49.71 15.04 29.02
C ILE A 184 50.70 16.17 29.38
N ASN A 185 50.22 17.39 29.55
CA ASN A 185 51.07 18.53 29.94
C ASN A 185 51.67 18.34 31.33
N ASN A 186 50.90 17.80 32.28
CA ASN A 186 51.41 17.51 33.62
C ASN A 186 52.55 16.48 33.54
N ASN A 187 52.34 15.38 32.81
CA ASN A 187 53.37 14.34 32.60
C ASN A 187 54.63 14.89 31.92
N ARG A 188 54.50 15.74 30.89
CA ARG A 188 55.66 16.39 30.22
C ARG A 188 56.45 17.28 31.17
N ASN A 189 55.77 18.06 32.01
CA ASN A 189 56.42 18.94 32.97
C ASN A 189 57.13 18.15 34.07
N THR A 190 56.53 17.07 34.57
CA THR A 190 57.17 16.16 35.52
C THR A 190 58.41 15.49 34.92
N SER A 191 58.33 15.00 33.67
CA SER A 191 59.50 14.40 32.99
C SER A 191 60.62 15.42 32.75
N ARG A 192 60.29 16.67 32.40
CA ARG A 192 61.30 17.75 32.24
C ARG A 192 61.95 18.12 33.57
N ALA A 193 61.18 18.22 34.64
CA ALA A 193 61.70 18.50 35.98
C ALA A 193 62.67 17.41 36.44
N ASN A 194 62.30 16.14 36.25
CA ASN A 194 63.15 14.99 36.60
C ASN A 194 64.43 14.93 35.77
N ALA A 195 64.37 15.26 34.47
CA ALA A 195 65.54 15.31 33.60
C ALA A 195 66.50 16.44 34.00
N ALA A 196 66.00 17.61 34.40
CA ALA A 196 66.82 18.75 34.83
C ALA A 196 67.55 18.48 36.17
N THR A 197 66.93 17.73 37.09
CA THR A 197 67.55 17.30 38.36
C THR A 197 68.58 16.20 38.20
N MET A 198 68.58 15.44 37.10
CA MET A 198 69.59 14.41 36.81
C MET A 198 70.82 14.96 36.06
N SER A 199 70.73 16.18 35.52
CA SER A 199 71.80 16.87 34.79
C SER A 199 72.55 17.93 35.60
N ALA A 200 72.25 18.05 36.90
CA ALA A 200 72.89 18.95 37.86
C ALA A 200 73.62 18.12 38.92
#